data_AF-A0A9D4GBB8-F1
#
_entry.id   AF-A0A9D4GBB8-F1
#
_cell.length_a   1.000
_cell.length_b   1.000
_cell.length_c   1.000
_cell.angle_alpha   90.00
_cell.angle_beta   90.00
_cell.angle_gamma   90.00
#
_symmetry.space_group_name_H-M   'P 1'
#
loop_
_entity.id
_entity.type
_entity.pdbx_description
1 polymer ?
#
loop_
_entity_poly.entity_id
_entity_poly.type
_entity_poly.pdbx_seq_one_letter_code
_entity_poly.pdbx_strand_id
1 'polypeptide(L)'
;MLQTLDVGCFGPFERVYNSVCHQFMRENCGKSITRYNVCSLGCQAYAKALSASNLQASCRKTSIHPYNPSVVDASPFKPSEVLHSSPTMPAPQSEIQPTA
;
A
#
# COMPACT_ATOMS: atom_id res chain seq x y z
N MET A 1 2.98 -16.16 -4.81
CA MET A 1 4.06 -15.79 -3.87
C MET A 1 4.11 -14.27 -3.75
N LEU A 2 4.07 -13.72 -2.53
CA LEU A 2 4.16 -12.27 -2.28
C LEU A 2 5.62 -11.92 -2.08
N GLN A 3 6.11 -10.81 -2.64
CA GLN A 3 7.53 -10.47 -2.54
C GLN A 3 7.84 -9.84 -1.18
N THR A 4 9.02 -10.13 -0.65
CA THR A 4 9.49 -9.64 0.67
C THR A 4 9.42 -8.12 0.79
N LEU A 5 9.68 -7.42 -0.31
CA LEU A 5 9.63 -5.97 -0.38
C LEU A 5 8.22 -5.43 -0.06
N ASP A 6 7.19 -6.05 -0.64
CA ASP A 6 5.79 -5.63 -0.51
C ASP A 6 5.26 -5.80 0.92
N VAL A 7 5.75 -6.81 1.65
CA VAL A 7 5.19 -7.19 2.95
C VAL A 7 5.88 -6.55 4.14
N GLY A 8 7.13 -6.13 3.99
CA GLY A 8 7.89 -5.64 5.15
C GLY A 8 9.00 -4.65 4.88
N CYS A 9 9.19 -4.19 3.64
CA CYS A 9 10.10 -3.07 3.37
C CYS A 9 9.33 -1.77 3.13
N PHE A 10 8.31 -1.80 2.26
CA PHE A 10 7.63 -0.57 1.82
C PHE A 10 6.87 0.12 2.94
N GLY A 11 6.01 -0.61 3.67
CA GLY A 11 5.22 -0.05 4.77
C GLY A 11 6.08 0.55 5.91
N PRO A 12 7.08 -0.18 6.43
CA PRO A 12 8.01 0.37 7.41
C PRO A 12 8.81 1.56 6.88
N PHE A 13 9.25 1.52 5.62
CA PHE A 13 9.97 2.62 4.99
C PHE A 13 9.12 3.89 4.91
N GLU A 14 7.89 3.79 4.41
CA GLU A 14 6.95 4.92 4.32
C GLU A 14 6.73 5.58 5.69
N ARG A 15 6.46 4.76 6.72
CA ARG A 15 6.22 5.24 8.08
C ARG A 15 7.45 5.98 8.66
N VAL A 16 8.65 5.43 8.47
CA VAL A 16 9.88 6.06 8.95
C VAL A 16 10.19 7.31 8.14
N TYR A 17 10.00 7.28 6.82
CA TYR A 17 10.22 8.43 5.94
C TYR A 17 9.32 9.60 6.32
N ASN A 18 8.03 9.36 6.56
CA ASN A 18 7.12 10.38 7.06
C ASN A 18 7.59 10.97 8.40
N SER A 19 8.05 10.12 9.33
CA SER A 19 8.60 10.60 10.61
C SER A 19 9.82 11.50 10.43
N VAL A 20 10.76 11.13 9.57
CA VAL A 20 11.97 11.92 9.24
C VAL A 20 11.60 13.24 8.58
N CYS A 21 10.65 13.24 7.65
CA CYS A 21 10.12 14.45 7.03
C CYS A 21 9.48 15.38 8.07
N HIS A 22 8.66 14.86 8.99
CA HIS A 22 8.08 15.65 10.08
C HIS A 22 9.14 16.23 11.01
N GLN A 23 10.19 15.46 11.31
CA GLN A 23 11.31 15.95 12.12
C GLN A 23 12.05 17.09 11.40
N PHE A 24 12.38 16.92 10.12
CA PHE A 24 13.04 17.94 9.31
C PHE A 24 12.23 19.24 9.29
N MET A 25 10.90 19.16 9.12
CA MET A 25 10.01 20.33 9.14
C MET A 25 9.98 21.05 10.50
N ARG A 26 10.05 20.30 11.62
CA ARG A 26 10.13 20.90 12.96
C ARG A 26 11.46 21.61 13.19
N GLU A 27 12.56 21.01 12.73
CA GLU A 27 13.90 21.57 12.87
C GLU A 27 14.13 22.76 11.92
N ASN A 28 13.42 22.82 10.81
CA ASN A 28 13.54 23.84 9.77
C ASN A 28 12.22 24.59 9.56
N CYS A 29 11.73 25.22 10.62
CA CYS A 29 10.46 25.95 10.59
C CYS A 29 10.41 26.97 9.43
N GLY A 30 9.33 26.94 8.66
CA GLY A 30 9.13 27.81 7.49
C GLY A 30 9.81 27.35 6.19
N LYS A 31 10.59 26.26 6.21
CA LYS A 31 11.19 25.68 5.00
C LYS A 31 10.42 24.44 4.55
N SER A 32 10.03 24.42 3.28
CA SER A 32 9.40 23.24 2.68
C SER A 32 10.45 22.19 2.27
N ILE A 33 10.04 20.94 2.21
CA ILE A 33 10.87 19.84 1.67
C ILE A 33 10.96 20.03 0.16
N THR A 34 12.18 20.18 -0.34
CA THR A 34 12.45 20.31 -1.78
C THR A 34 12.94 18.98 -2.37
N ARG A 35 12.98 18.86 -3.70
CA ARG A 35 13.59 17.72 -4.41
C ARG A 35 15.02 17.41 -3.98
N TYR A 36 15.77 18.40 -3.49
CA TYR A 36 17.14 18.22 -3.01
C TYR A 36 17.21 17.54 -1.64
N ASN A 37 16.15 17.67 -0.83
CA ASN A 37 16.07 17.06 0.50
C ASN A 37 15.65 15.59 0.42
N VAL A 38 14.85 15.22 -0.59
CA VAL A 38 14.24 13.88 -0.75
C VAL A 38 15.27 12.76 -0.62
N CYS A 39 16.41 12.86 -1.32
CA CYS A 39 17.42 11.83 -1.29
C CYS A 39 18.08 11.71 0.10
N SER A 40 18.38 12.84 0.74
CA SER A 40 18.98 12.86 2.08
C SER A 40 18.04 12.27 3.15
N LEU A 41 16.78 12.70 3.17
CA LEU A 41 15.76 12.19 4.09
C LEU A 41 15.43 10.71 3.78
N GLY A 42 15.44 10.35 2.50
CA GLY A 42 15.23 8.99 2.01
C GLY A 42 16.29 8.03 2.51
N CYS A 43 17.57 8.38 2.38
CA CYS A 43 18.68 7.56 2.88
C CYS A 43 18.61 7.37 4.41
N GLN A 44 18.25 8.41 5.16
CA GLN A 44 18.07 8.30 6.61
C GLN A 44 16.94 7.35 6.99
N ALA A 45 15.82 7.41 6.27
CA ALA A 45 14.70 6.51 6.47
C ALA A 45 15.05 5.07 6.05
N TYR A 46 15.74 4.92 4.93
CA TYR A 46 16.18 3.63 4.37
C TYR A 46 17.04 2.85 5.37
N ALA A 47 18.06 3.49 5.94
CA ALA A 47 18.96 2.86 6.90
C ALA A 47 18.24 2.35 8.17
N LYS A 48 17.16 3.01 8.58
CA LYS A 48 16.36 2.62 9.75
C LYS A 48 15.31 1.56 9.40
N ALA A 49 14.63 1.73 8.27
CA ALA A 49 13.52 0.88 7.86
C ALA A 49 13.97 -0.48 7.31
N LEU A 50 15.06 -0.52 6.54
CA LEU A 50 15.64 -1.76 6.01
C LEU A 50 16.70 -2.34 6.95
N SER A 51 16.40 -2.36 8.25
CA SER A 51 17.23 -3.04 9.22
C SER A 51 17.21 -4.57 8.99
N ALA A 52 18.28 -5.26 9.40
CA ALA A 52 18.36 -6.72 9.31
C ALA A 52 17.15 -7.41 9.96
N SER A 53 16.65 -6.86 11.07
CA SER A 53 15.46 -7.39 11.77
C SER A 53 14.18 -7.32 10.92
N ASN A 54 13.94 -6.19 10.25
CA ASN A 54 12.77 -6.02 9.38
C ASN A 54 12.86 -6.91 8.14
N LEU A 55 14.06 -7.05 7.56
CA LEU A 55 14.30 -7.94 6.42
C LEU A 55 14.14 -9.42 6.78
N GLN A 56 14.62 -9.84 7.94
CA GLN A 56 14.44 -11.22 8.42
C GLN A 56 12.97 -11.52 8.73
N ALA A 57 12.25 -10.56 9.32
CA ALA A 57 10.82 -10.71 9.59
C ALA A 57 10.01 -10.81 8.28
N SER A 58 10.33 -10.00 7.28
CA SER A 58 9.67 -10.03 5.98
C SER A 58 9.97 -11.32 5.21
N CYS A 59 11.21 -11.81 5.22
CA CYS A 59 11.57 -13.12 4.66
C CYS A 59 10.84 -14.29 5.34
N ARG A 60 10.60 -14.19 6.65
CA ARG A 60 9.79 -15.18 7.39
C ARG A 60 8.33 -15.17 6.94
N LYS A 61 7.76 -13.97 6.80
CA LYS A 61 6.36 -13.78 6.39
C LYS A 61 6.09 -14.24 4.96
N THR A 62 7.07 -14.14 4.07
CA THR A 62 6.98 -14.62 2.68
C THR A 62 7.41 -16.07 2.50
N SER A 63 7.75 -16.78 3.57
CA SER A 63 8.28 -18.15 3.50
C SER A 63 9.53 -18.28 2.62
N ILE A 64 10.33 -17.21 2.49
CA ILE A 64 11.61 -17.30 1.77
C ILE A 64 12.67 -17.89 2.69
N HIS A 65 12.75 -17.40 3.93
CA HIS A 65 13.74 -17.89 4.88
C HIS A 65 13.31 -17.71 6.36
N PRO A 66 13.35 -18.78 7.18
CA PRO A 66 13.41 -20.18 6.75
C PRO A 66 12.18 -20.53 5.91
N TYR A 67 12.33 -21.44 4.95
CA TYR A 67 11.25 -21.85 4.07
C TYR A 67 10.16 -22.58 4.87
N ASN A 68 8.96 -22.02 4.94
CA ASN A 68 7.80 -22.61 5.59
C ASN A 68 6.48 -22.22 4.89
N PRO A 69 5.97 -23.06 3.97
CA PRO A 69 4.84 -22.72 3.12
C PRO A 69 3.52 -22.56 3.91
N SER A 70 3.42 -23.07 5.14
CA SER A 70 2.22 -22.93 5.97
C SER A 70 1.98 -21.50 6.46
N VAL A 71 2.99 -20.62 6.35
CA VAL A 71 2.93 -19.22 6.83
C VAL A 71 2.29 -18.29 5.80
N VAL A 72 2.25 -18.69 4.52
CA VAL A 72 1.76 -17.85 3.42
C VAL A 72 0.25 -18.00 3.31
N ASP A 73 -0.48 -16.91 3.55
CA ASP A 73 -1.92 -16.84 3.29
C ASP A 73 -2.20 -16.91 1.78
N ALA A 74 -3.15 -17.75 1.39
CA ALA A 74 -3.59 -17.93 0.01
C ALA A 74 -4.59 -16.84 -0.45
N SER A 75 -5.24 -16.15 0.50
CA SER A 75 -6.23 -15.11 0.22
C SER A 75 -5.78 -14.03 -0.78
N PRO A 76 -4.59 -13.42 -0.67
CA PRO A 76 -4.14 -12.40 -1.62
C PRO A 76 -3.85 -12.94 -3.04
N PHE A 77 -3.86 -14.26 -3.26
CA PHE A 77 -3.72 -14.87 -4.59
C PHE A 77 -5.08 -15.24 -5.19
N LYS A 78 -6.19 -14.97 -4.51
CA LYS A 78 -7.52 -15.24 -5.06
C LYS A 78 -7.79 -14.35 -6.28
N PRO A 79 -8.48 -14.87 -7.31
CA PRO A 79 -8.96 -14.06 -8.43
C PRO A 79 -9.88 -12.92 -7.95
N SER A 80 -9.94 -11.85 -8.73
CA SER A 80 -10.91 -10.78 -8.48
C SER A 80 -12.34 -11.30 -8.65
N GLU A 81 -13.25 -10.91 -7.75
CA GLU A 81 -14.67 -11.25 -7.87
C GLU A 81 -15.34 -10.38 -8.95
N VAL A 82 -16.18 -10.99 -9.77
CA VAL A 82 -16.95 -10.26 -10.80
C VAL A 82 -18.13 -9.58 -10.11
N LEU A 83 -18.06 -8.24 -10.00
CA LEU A 83 -19.25 -7.46 -9.63
C LEU A 83 -20.20 -7.41 -10.83
N HIS A 84 -21.21 -8.28 -10.84
CA HIS A 84 -22.35 -8.10 -11.73
C HIS A 84 -23.21 -6.95 -11.21
N SER A 85 -23.04 -5.75 -11.74
CA SER A 85 -24.12 -4.75 -11.70
C SER A 85 -25.19 -5.23 -12.68
N SER A 86 -26.28 -5.84 -12.21
CA SER A 86 -27.46 -5.98 -13.04
C SER A 86 -27.83 -4.58 -13.56
N PRO A 87 -27.92 -4.33 -14.87
CA PRO A 87 -28.47 -3.08 -15.34
C PRO A 87 -29.92 -3.04 -14.84
N THR A 88 -30.19 -2.21 -13.82
CA THR A 88 -31.54 -1.79 -13.52
C THR A 88 -31.97 -0.98 -14.73
N MET A 89 -32.55 -1.65 -15.71
CA MET A 89 -33.27 -0.99 -16.80
C MET A 89 -34.35 -0.14 -16.12
N PRO A 90 -34.41 1.19 -16.35
CA PRO A 90 -35.50 1.98 -15.83
C PRO A 90 -36.82 1.41 -16.37
N ALA A 91 -37.81 1.29 -15.49
CA ALA A 91 -39.13 0.77 -15.84
C ALA A 91 -39.71 1.54 -17.05
N PRO A 92 -40.37 0.85 -18.00
CA PRO A 92 -40.96 1.52 -19.15
C PRO A 92 -41.99 2.54 -18.67
N GLN A 93 -41.84 3.80 -19.10
CA GLN A 93 -42.80 4.86 -18.81
C GLN A 93 -44.12 4.53 -19.51
N SER A 94 -45.22 4.54 -18.76
CA SER A 94 -46.57 4.34 -19.30
C SER A 94 -46.91 5.43 -20.31
N GLU A 95 -47.17 5.01 -21.54
CA GLU A 95 -47.65 5.82 -22.65
C GLU A 95 -49.01 6.47 -22.30
N ILE A 96 -49.06 7.79 -22.32
CA ILE A 96 -50.28 8.57 -22.10
C ILE A 96 -51.08 8.54 -23.40
N GLN A 97 -52.21 7.84 -23.43
CA GLN A 97 -53.12 7.92 -24.59
C GLN A 97 -53.93 9.23 -24.55
N PRO A 98 -54.09 9.95 -25.68
CA PRO A 98 -54.94 11.12 -25.74
C PRO A 98 -56.42 10.71 -25.73
N THR A 99 -57.21 11.26 -24.81
CA THR A 99 -58.67 11.19 -24.86
C THR A 99 -59.17 12.11 -25.96
N ALA A 100 -59.90 11.53 -26.92
CA ALA A 100 -60.71 12.23 -27.92
C ALA A 100 -62.05 12.68 -27.34
#